data_AF-A0A2K3K4G5-F1
#
_entry.id   AF-A0A2K3K4G5-F1
#
_cell.length_a   1.000
_cell.length_b   1.000
_cell.length_c   1.000
_cell.angle_alpha   90.00
_cell.angle_beta   90.00
_cell.angle_gamma   90.00
#
_symmetry.space_group_name_H-M   'P 1'
#
loop_
_entity.id
_entity.type
_entity.pdbx_description
1 polymer ?
#
loop_
_entity_poly.entity_id
_entity_poly.type
_entity_poly.pdbx_seq_one_letter_code
_entity_poly.pdbx_strand_id
1 'polypeptide(L)' 'MASSRVVFIAISMVLLSSVALAADHIVGEDKGWTVDVNYTQWAQEMVFRVGDNLDEGLLV' A
#
# COMPACT_ATOMS: atom_id res chain seq x y z
N MET A 1 36.03 -15.13 -0.64
CA MET A 1 34.59 -15.21 -0.99
C MET A 1 33.65 -14.62 0.06
N ALA A 2 33.98 -14.60 1.36
CA ALA A 2 33.13 -14.01 2.41
C ALA A 2 32.92 -12.48 2.29
N SER A 3 33.96 -11.71 1.93
CA SER A 3 33.88 -10.24 1.82
C SER A 3 32.90 -9.74 0.74
N SER A 4 32.90 -10.37 -0.45
CA SER A 4 31.98 -10.00 -1.53
C SER A 4 30.50 -10.23 -1.15
N ARG A 5 30.21 -11.27 -0.37
CA ARG A 5 28.86 -11.53 0.14
C ARG A 5 28.40 -10.47 1.14
N VAL A 6 29.30 -10.03 2.04
CA VAL A 6 28.98 -8.97 3.02
C VAL A 6 28.73 -7.63 2.33
N VAL A 7 29.53 -7.28 1.33
CA VAL A 7 29.33 -6.06 0.53
C VAL A 7 28.00 -6.10 -0.20
N PHE A 8 27.64 -7.24 -0.81
CA PHE A 8 26.38 -7.41 -1.51
C PHE A 8 25.17 -7.25 -0.57
N ILE A 9 25.22 -7.85 0.62
CA ILE A 9 24.18 -7.72 1.64
C ILE A 9 24.03 -6.27 2.12
N ALA A 10 25.15 -5.57 2.36
CA ALA A 10 25.13 -4.17 2.78
C ALA A 10 24.49 -3.26 1.72
N ILE A 11 24.82 -3.45 0.44
CA ILE A 11 24.21 -2.69 -0.67
C ILE A 11 22.72 -3.01 -0.77
N SER A 12 22.32 -4.29 -0.62
CA SER A 12 20.92 -4.71 -0.68
C SER A 12 20.07 -4.04 0.40
N MET A 13 20.58 -3.95 1.64
CA MET A 13 19.88 -3.30 2.75
C MET A 13 19.68 -1.80 2.53
N VAL A 14 20.63 -1.10 1.90
CA VAL A 14 20.50 0.32 1.56
C VAL A 14 19.50 0.56 0.44
N LEU A 15 19.35 -0.38 -0.49
CA LEU A 15 18.38 -0.25 -1.59
C LEU A 15 16.93 -0.56 -1.15
N LEU A 16 16.76 -1.39 -0.12
CA LEU A 16 15.44 -1.77 0.42
C LEU A 16 14.80 -0.70 1.30
N SER A 17 15.58 0.25 1.83
CA SER A 17 15.07 1.25 2.79
C SER A 17 14.24 2.37 2.16
N SER A 18 14.17 2.47 0.81
CA SER A 18 13.45 3.54 0.11
C SER A 18 12.30 3.08 -0.78
N VAL A 19 11.86 1.82 -0.70
CA VAL A 19 10.71 1.36 -1.47
C VAL A 19 9.42 1.94 -0.86
N ALA A 20 8.97 3.09 -1.37
CA ALA A 20 7.63 3.59 -1.12
C ALA A 20 6.64 2.73 -1.93
N LEU A 21 6.01 1.76 -1.29
CA LEU A 21 4.91 0.99 -1.87
C LEU A 21 3.64 1.85 -1.78
N ALA A 22 3.00 2.10 -2.93
CA ALA A 22 1.65 2.64 -2.98
C ALA A 22 0.68 1.62 -2.38
N ALA A 23 -0.20 2.06 -1.48
CA ALA A 23 -1.29 1.23 -0.98
C ALA A 23 -2.53 1.40 -1.87
N ASP A 24 -3.24 0.29 -2.11
CA ASP A 24 -4.54 0.29 -2.75
C ASP A 24 -5.62 0.17 -1.67
N HIS A 25 -6.48 1.20 -1.56
CA HIS A 25 -7.57 1.22 -0.60
C HIS A 25 -8.89 0.90 -1.31
N ILE A 26 -9.53 -0.21 -0.94
CA ILE A 26 -10.84 -0.60 -1.48
C ILE A 26 -11.91 0.29 -0.83
N VAL A 27 -12.60 1.07 -1.65
CA VAL A 27 -13.56 2.05 -1.17
C VAL A 27 -14.83 1.38 -0.67
N GLY A 28 -15.19 1.64 0.58
CA GLY A 28 -16.34 0.99 1.21
C GLY A 28 -16.11 -0.47 1.60
N GLU A 29 -14.86 -0.97 1.49
CA GLU A 29 -14.47 -2.34 1.83
C GLU A 29 -15.41 -3.38 1.18
N ASP A 30 -15.94 -4.31 1.97
CA ASP A 30 -16.86 -5.36 1.51
C ASP A 30 -18.17 -4.83 0.92
N LYS A 31 -18.53 -3.57 1.20
CA LYS A 31 -19.73 -2.93 0.64
C LYS A 31 -19.49 -2.30 -0.74
N GLY A 32 -18.22 -2.02 -1.07
CA GLY A 32 -17.83 -1.38 -2.32
C GLY A 32 -18.39 0.03 -2.53
N TRP A 33 -18.42 0.44 -3.80
CA TRP A 33 -18.94 1.73 -4.23
C TRP A 33 -20.44 1.68 -4.56
N THR A 34 -21.30 1.84 -3.55
CA THR A 34 -22.76 1.74 -3.64
C THR A 34 -23.48 2.74 -2.72
N VAL A 35 -24.80 2.84 -2.86
CA VAL A 35 -25.65 3.65 -1.99
C VAL A 35 -25.76 3.04 -0.58
N ASP A 36 -26.18 3.83 0.40
CA ASP A 36 -26.34 3.39 1.80
C ASP A 36 -25.05 2.97 2.53
N VAL A 37 -23.88 3.39 2.01
CA VAL A 37 -22.58 3.25 2.67
C VAL A 37 -22.16 4.58 3.32
N ASN A 38 -21.66 4.52 4.57
CA ASN A 38 -21.11 5.68 5.24
C ASN A 38 -19.63 5.88 4.85
N TYR A 39 -19.39 6.54 3.71
CA TYR A 39 -18.03 6.83 3.23
C TYR A 39 -17.23 7.77 4.13
N THR A 40 -17.90 8.61 4.92
CA THR A 40 -17.22 9.47 5.89
C THR A 40 -16.59 8.65 7.01
N GLN A 41 -17.31 7.65 7.52
CA GLN A 41 -16.77 6.74 8.52
C GLN A 41 -15.63 5.89 7.93
N TRP A 42 -15.82 5.33 6.74
CA TRP A 42 -14.76 4.57 6.04
C TRP A 42 -13.49 5.41 5.90
N ALA A 43 -13.58 6.64 5.38
CA ALA A 43 -12.41 7.50 5.18
C ALA A 43 -11.72 7.90 6.50
N GLN A 44 -12.44 7.95 7.63
CA GLN A 44 -11.87 8.24 8.95
C GLN A 44 -11.03 7.10 9.49
N GLU A 45 -11.28 5.86 9.06
CA GLU A 45 -10.56 4.67 9.49
C GLU A 45 -9.30 4.40 8.63
N MET A 46 -9.16 5.09 7.49
CA MET A 46 -8.05 4.94 6.56
C MET A 46 -6.90 5.94 6.80
N VAL A 47 -5.68 5.53 6.42
CA VAL A 47 -4.50 6.40 6.38
C VAL A 47 -4.02 6.53 4.94
N PHE A 48 -4.33 7.65 4.31
CA PHE A 48 -3.90 7.94 2.95
C PHE A 48 -2.49 8.55 2.91
N ARG A 49 -1.64 8.00 2.04
CA ARG A 49 -0.31 8.53 1.74
C ARG A 49 -0.26 8.98 0.29
N VAL A 50 0.62 9.93 0.00
CA VAL A 50 0.85 10.38 -1.38
C VAL A 50 1.34 9.20 -2.22
N GLY A 51 0.63 8.90 -3.30
CA GLY A 51 0.90 7.78 -4.19
C GLY A 51 -0.03 6.59 -4.01
N ASP A 52 -0.86 6.55 -2.97
CA ASP A 52 -1.88 5.52 -2.80
C ASP A 52 -3.00 5.64 -3.85
N ASN A 53 -3.63 4.51 -4.16
CA ASN A 53 -4.79 4.44 -5.04
C ASN A 53 -6.08 4.17 -4.25
N LEU A 54 -7.20 4.61 -4.81
CA LEU A 54 -8.54 4.25 -4.39
C LEU A 54 -9.14 3.37 -5.47
N ASP A 55 -9.59 2.17 -5.10
CA ASP A 55 -10.14 1.18 -6.03
C ASP A 55 -11.55 0.75 -5.61
N GLU A 56 -12.38 0.34 -6.56
CA GLU A 56 -13.73 -0.18 -6.31
C GLU A 56 -13.73 -1.65 -5.84
N GLY A 57 -12.54 -2.29 -5.85
CA GLY A 57 -12.38 -3.72 -5.61
C GLY A 57 -12.63 -4.49 -6.91
N LEU A 58 -11.73 -5.42 -7.23
CA LEU A 58 -11.74 -6.13 -8.50
C LEU A 58 -13.11 -6.81 -8.77
N LEU A 59 -13.86 -6.28 -9.74
CA LEU A 59 -14.91 -7.04 -10.41
C LEU A 59 -14.22 -8.13 -11.26
N VAL A 60 -14.16 -9.36 -10.73
CA VAL A 60 -14.05 -10.57 -11.56
C VAL A 60 -15.42 -11.20 -11.70
#